data_AF-X1JU96-F1
#
_entry.id   AF-X1JU96-F1
#
_cell.length_a   1.000
_cell.length_b   1.000
_cell.length_c   1.000
_cell.angle_alpha   90.00
_cell.angle_beta   90.00
_cell.angle_gamma   90.00
#
_symmetry.space_group_name_H-M   'P 1'
#
loop_
_entity.id
_entity.type
_entity.pdbx_description
1 polymer ?
#
loop_
_entity_poly.entity_id
_entity_poly.type
_entity_poly.pdbx_seq_one_letter_code
_entity_poly.pdbx_strand_id
1 'polypeptide(L)'
;AWADILELETGVISEPIRDDTLVTTGGYWLLEVLAKEDDKQISDEDRDLLKAKALDEWVLSLWYDYGYEVNSYLTDEMREWAIEKAVGPV
;
A
#
# COMPACT_ATOMS: atom_id res chain seq x y z
N ALA A 1 -16.66 -11.57 -7.93
CA ALA A 1 -16.65 -12.36 -6.68
C ALA A 1 -16.33 -11.47 -5.47
N TRP A 2 -15.08 -10.97 -5.33
CA TRP A 2 -14.75 -10.07 -4.20
C TRP A 2 -15.40 -8.68 -4.30
N ALA A 3 -15.50 -8.12 -5.52
CA ALA A 3 -16.12 -6.81 -5.74
C ALA A 3 -17.61 -6.75 -5.36
N ASP A 4 -18.32 -7.88 -5.48
CA ASP A 4 -19.77 -7.97 -5.27
C ASP A 4 -20.14 -7.96 -3.77
N ILE A 5 -19.16 -8.17 -2.87
CA ILE A 5 -19.36 -8.21 -1.42
C ILE A 5 -19.71 -6.81 -0.87
N LEU A 6 -19.15 -5.74 -1.45
CA LEU A 6 -19.43 -4.38 -0.98
C LEU A 6 -20.91 -4.01 -1.18
N GLU A 7 -21.55 -4.63 -2.16
CA GLU A 7 -22.97 -4.42 -2.48
C GLU A 7 -23.90 -5.32 -1.64
N LEU A 8 -23.38 -6.30 -0.90
CA LEU A 8 -24.18 -7.26 -0.13
C LEU A 8 -25.03 -6.56 0.94
N GLU A 9 -26.35 -6.78 0.92
CA GLU A 9 -27.25 -6.21 1.92
C GLU A 9 -26.95 -6.75 3.33
N THR A 10 -27.17 -5.92 4.36
CA THR A 10 -27.01 -6.33 5.75
C THR A 10 -27.93 -7.50 6.11
N GLY A 11 -27.38 -8.53 6.77
CA GLY A 11 -28.08 -9.74 7.17
C GLY A 11 -28.29 -10.77 6.03
N VAL A 12 -27.81 -10.49 4.81
CA VAL A 12 -27.83 -11.45 3.71
C VAL A 12 -26.51 -12.23 3.68
N ILE A 13 -26.61 -13.54 3.52
CA ILE A 13 -25.45 -14.43 3.33
C ILE A 13 -25.06 -14.40 1.86
N SER A 14 -23.77 -14.20 1.58
CA SER A 14 -23.22 -14.20 0.23
C SER A 14 -23.35 -15.55 -0.48
N GLU A 15 -23.20 -15.55 -1.81
CA GLU A 15 -22.83 -16.77 -2.51
C GLU A 15 -21.42 -17.23 -2.06
N PRO A 16 -21.07 -18.52 -2.24
CA PRO A 16 -19.74 -19.03 -1.92
C PRO A 16 -18.65 -18.32 -2.73
N ILE A 17 -17.71 -17.67 -2.04
CA ILE A 17 -16.61 -16.93 -2.66
C ILE A 17 -15.35 -17.78 -2.63
N ARG A 18 -14.76 -18.03 -3.80
CA ARG A 18 -13.45 -18.67 -3.89
C ARG A 18 -12.35 -17.62 -3.81
N ASP A 19 -11.40 -17.84 -2.90
CA ASP A 19 -10.14 -17.10 -2.89
C ASP A 19 -9.17 -17.72 -3.90
N ASP A 20 -8.76 -16.94 -4.89
CA ASP A 20 -7.79 -17.30 -5.93
C ASP A 20 -6.40 -16.72 -5.66
N THR A 21 -6.24 -15.89 -4.62
CA THR A 21 -4.96 -15.25 -4.27
C THR A 21 -4.06 -16.16 -3.43
N LEU A 22 -4.65 -17.09 -2.69
CA LEU A 22 -3.93 -18.07 -1.88
C LEU A 22 -4.22 -19.49 -2.36
N VAL A 23 -3.17 -20.30 -2.53
CA VAL A 23 -3.31 -21.73 -2.82
C VAL A 23 -3.76 -22.43 -1.55
N THR A 24 -5.07 -22.61 -1.41
CA THR A 24 -5.65 -23.45 -0.36
C THR A 24 -5.85 -24.86 -0.89
N THR A 25 -5.91 -25.85 0.01
CA THR A 25 -6.28 -27.24 -0.32
C THR A 25 -7.74 -27.34 -0.82
N GLY A 26 -8.47 -26.22 -0.82
CA GLY A 26 -9.89 -26.07 -1.12
C GLY A 26 -10.55 -25.17 -0.07
N GLY A 27 -11.78 -24.73 -0.36
CA GLY A 27 -12.59 -23.92 0.55
C GLY A 27 -13.29 -22.78 -0.17
N TYR A 28 -14.48 -22.45 0.31
CA TYR A 28 -15.22 -21.26 -0.10
C TYR A 28 -15.54 -20.44 1.14
N TRP A 29 -15.44 -19.13 1.02
CA TRP A 29 -15.87 -18.17 2.02
C TRP A 29 -17.37 -17.91 1.89
N LEU A 30 -18.03 -17.77 3.03
CA LEU A 30 -19.39 -17.23 3.14
C LEU A 30 -19.32 -16.03 4.06
N LEU A 31 -19.95 -14.94 3.66
CA LEU A 31 -19.91 -13.68 4.37
C LEU A 31 -21.34 -13.21 4.67
N GLU A 32 -21.52 -12.58 5.83
CA GLU A 32 -22.73 -11.87 6.21
C GLU A 32 -22.33 -10.49 6.70
N VAL A 33 -22.91 -9.44 6.10
CA VAL A 33 -22.66 -8.07 6.55
C VAL A 33 -23.55 -7.77 7.76
N LEU A 34 -22.95 -7.48 8.91
CA LEU A 34 -23.69 -7.22 10.14
C LEU A 34 -24.16 -5.76 10.26
N ALA A 35 -23.38 -4.83 9.70
CA ALA A 35 -23.69 -3.40 9.71
C ALA A 35 -23.00 -2.70 8.53
N LYS A 36 -23.60 -1.60 8.07
CA LYS A 36 -23.01 -0.65 7.12
C LYS A 36 -23.17 0.76 7.68
N GLU A 37 -22.13 1.58 7.50
CA GLU A 37 -22.14 2.99 7.87
C GLU A 37 -21.74 3.81 6.63
N ASP A 38 -22.73 4.28 5.88
CA ASP A 38 -22.49 4.98 4.60
C ASP A 38 -21.86 6.37 4.79
N ASP A 39 -22.14 7.03 5.92
CA ASP A 39 -21.68 8.38 6.26
C ASP A 39 -20.65 8.37 7.40
N LYS A 40 -19.89 7.29 7.53
CA LYS A 40 -18.84 7.21 8.56
C LYS A 40 -17.81 8.32 8.33
N GLN A 41 -17.69 9.21 9.31
CA GLN A 41 -16.64 10.24 9.26
C GLN A 41 -15.27 9.57 9.32
N ILE A 42 -14.36 10.05 8.45
CA ILE A 42 -12.97 9.61 8.46
C ILE A 42 -12.33 10.06 9.77
N SER A 43 -11.94 9.10 10.60
CA SER A 43 -11.23 9.36 11.85
C SER A 43 -9.82 9.90 11.58
N ASP A 44 -9.19 10.47 12.60
CA ASP A 44 -7.79 10.92 12.46
C ASP A 44 -6.84 9.75 12.17
N GLU A 45 -7.09 8.58 12.76
CA GLU A 45 -6.31 7.35 12.50
C GLU A 45 -6.46 6.89 11.05
N ASP A 46 -7.71 6.83 10.53
CA ASP A 46 -7.97 6.47 9.14
C ASP A 46 -7.34 7.51 8.18
N ARG A 47 -7.38 8.79 8.56
CA ARG A 47 -6.76 9.87 7.80
C ARG A 47 -5.25 9.70 7.72
N ASP A 48 -4.61 9.35 8.82
CA ASP A 48 -3.16 9.13 8.86
C ASP A 48 -2.75 7.88 8.06
N LEU A 49 -3.56 6.82 8.12
CA LEU A 49 -3.39 5.65 7.26
C LEU A 49 -3.48 6.02 5.77
N LEU A 50 -4.50 6.80 5.38
CA LEU A 50 -4.68 7.23 3.99
C LEU A 50 -3.53 8.12 3.50
N LYS A 51 -3.01 9.02 4.34
CA LYS A 51 -1.82 9.83 4.02
C LYS A 51 -0.60 8.94 3.81
N ALA A 52 -0.37 7.97 4.69
CA ALA A 52 0.76 7.05 4.58
C ALA A 52 0.68 6.23 3.28
N LYS A 53 -0.50 5.74 2.93
CA LYS A 53 -0.74 5.03 1.68
C LYS A 53 -0.47 5.90 0.44
N ALA A 54 -1.00 7.13 0.42
CA ALA A 54 -0.76 8.06 -0.69
C ALA A 54 0.72 8.42 -0.85
N LEU A 55 1.46 8.54 0.27
CA LEU A 55 2.90 8.76 0.26
C LEU A 55 3.65 7.55 -0.32
N ASP A 56 3.30 6.34 0.10
CA ASP A 56 3.91 5.10 -0.39
C ASP A 56 3.69 4.93 -1.91
N GLU A 57 2.46 5.13 -2.38
CA GLU A 57 2.13 5.09 -3.81
C GLU A 57 2.95 6.12 -4.61
N TRP A 58 3.10 7.34 -4.09
CA TRP A 58 3.93 8.36 -4.70
C TRP A 58 5.41 7.96 -4.74
N VAL A 59 5.98 7.45 -3.64
CA VAL A 59 7.37 6.98 -3.61
C VAL A 59 7.60 5.85 -4.61
N LEU A 60 6.69 4.86 -4.67
CA LEU A 60 6.79 3.75 -5.62
C LEU A 60 6.73 4.25 -7.06
N SER A 61 5.91 5.26 -7.35
CA SER A 61 5.87 5.87 -8.68
C SER A 61 7.22 6.47 -9.09
N LEU A 62 8.00 7.04 -8.16
CA LEU A 62 9.34 7.55 -8.47
C LEU A 62 10.34 6.44 -8.81
N TRP A 63 10.18 5.25 -8.22
CA TRP A 63 11.07 4.12 -8.48
C TRP A 63 10.73 3.34 -9.74
N TYR A 64 9.44 3.22 -10.07
CA TYR A 64 8.97 2.35 -11.15
C TYR A 64 8.53 3.08 -12.42
N ASP A 65 8.44 4.41 -12.39
CA ASP A 65 8.19 5.20 -13.59
C ASP A 65 9.53 5.60 -14.25
N TYR A 66 9.74 5.12 -15.48
CA TYR A 66 11.01 5.23 -16.23
C TYR A 66 11.27 6.63 -16.82
N GLY A 67 10.46 7.64 -16.47
CA GLY A 67 10.52 8.99 -17.05
C GLY A 67 11.39 10.00 -16.29
N TYR A 68 11.92 9.66 -15.12
CA TYR A 68 12.67 10.61 -14.29
C TYR A 68 14.18 10.58 -14.59
N GLU A 69 14.74 11.75 -14.91
CA GLU A 69 16.20 11.94 -14.96
C GLU A 69 16.75 12.18 -13.55
N VAL A 70 17.41 11.17 -12.98
CA VAL A 70 18.13 11.32 -11.71
C VAL A 70 19.41 12.12 -11.96
N ASN A 71 19.34 13.43 -11.70
CA ASN A 71 20.50 14.32 -11.76
C ASN A 71 21.28 14.27 -10.44
N SER A 72 22.45 13.62 -10.46
CA SER A 72 23.39 13.64 -9.32
C SER A 72 24.33 14.84 -9.44
N TYR A 73 24.19 15.80 -8.52
CA TYR A 73 25.13 16.93 -8.39
C TYR A 73 26.36 16.60 -7.53
N LEU A 74 26.47 15.36 -7.04
CA LEU A 74 27.66 14.90 -6.32
C LEU A 74 28.79 14.63 -7.31
N THR A 75 29.85 15.44 -7.22
CA THR A 75 31.12 15.17 -7.90
C THR A 75 31.88 14.06 -7.18
N ASP A 76 32.85 13.46 -7.87
CA ASP A 76 33.70 12.42 -7.26
C ASP A 76 34.51 12.97 -6.08
N GLU A 77 34.96 14.23 -6.15
CA GLU A 77 35.64 14.94 -5.06
C GLU A 77 34.76 15.04 -3.80
N MET A 78 33.48 15.39 -3.97
CA MET A 78 32.53 15.45 -2.85
C MET A 78 32.28 14.08 -2.22
N ARG A 79 32.30 13.02 -3.04
CA ARG A 79 32.13 11.64 -2.56
C ARG A 79 33.36 11.15 -1.81
N GLU A 80 34.55 11.40 -2.34
CA GLU A 80 35.83 11.06 -1.69
C GLU A 80 35.99 11.78 -0.35
N TRP A 81 35.69 13.08 -0.29
CA TRP A 81 35.72 13.86 0.95
C TRP A 81 34.78 13.28 2.02
N ALA A 82 33.57 12.87 1.63
CA ALA A 82 32.60 12.31 2.56
C ALA A 82 33.05 10.94 3.12
N ILE A 83 33.68 10.10 2.28
CA ILE A 83 34.24 8.81 2.71
C ILE A 83 35.37 9.02 3.72
N GLU A 84 36.29 9.97 3.46
CA GLU A 84 37.39 10.30 4.38
C GLU A 84 36.87 10.74 5.76
N LYS A 85 35.80 11.56 5.79
CA LYS A 85 35.18 11.98 7.05
C LYS A 85 34.46 10.85 7.79
N ALA A 86 33.83 9.92 7.09
CA ALA A 86 33.05 8.84 7.68
C ALA A 86 33.92 7.70 8.25
N VAL A 87 35.00 7.35 7.55
CA VAL A 87 35.91 6.28 7.97
C VAL A 87 36.85 6.74 9.10
N GLY A 88 37.01 8.06 9.28
CA GLY A 88 37.96 8.64 10.22
C GLY A 88 39.41 8.48 9.73
N PRO A 89 40.37 9.20 10.33
CA PRO A 89 41.78 9.08 9.93
C PRO A 89 42.26 7.65 10.20
N VAL A 90 42.82 7.00 9.18
CA VAL A 90 43.62 5.77 9.33
C VAL A 90 44.88 6.06 10.12
#